data_AF-A0A563VX82-F1
#
_entry.id   AF-A0A563VX82-F1
#
_cell.length_a   1.000
_cell.length_b   1.000
_cell.length_c   1.000
_cell.angle_alpha   90.00
_cell.angle_beta   90.00
_cell.angle_gamma   90.00
#
_symmetry.space_group_name_H-M   'P 1'
#
loop_
_entity.id
_entity.type
_entity.pdbx_description
1 polymer ?
#
loop_
_entity_poly.entity_id
_entity_poly.type
_entity_poly.pdbx_seq_one_letter_code
_entity_poly.pdbx_strand_id
1 'polypeptide(L)' 'MVFKLENVVPWGRSLADYQKMFNLSDDDLQSSILDCGGGPSSFNAEMTRQKNQVISCDPIYTAVCI' A
#
# COMPACT_ATOMS: atom_id res chain seq x y z
N MET A 1 11.13 -17.46 -14.01
CA MET A 1 10.22 -18.37 -13.26
C MET A 1 8.81 -17.85 -13.47
N VAL A 2 7.88 -18.68 -13.95
CA VAL A 2 6.49 -18.27 -14.24
C VAL A 2 5.60 -18.82 -13.14
N PHE A 3 4.99 -17.94 -12.35
CA PHE A 3 4.04 -18.32 -11.31
C PHE A 3 2.63 -18.31 -11.92
N LYS A 4 1.85 -19.37 -11.67
CA LYS A 4 0.44 -19.45 -12.03
C LYS A 4 -0.38 -19.24 -10.76
N LEU A 5 -1.20 -18.20 -10.74
CA LEU A 5 -2.10 -17.90 -9.64
C LEU A 5 -3.48 -18.47 -9.99
N GLU A 6 -3.94 -19.44 -9.20
CA GLU A 6 -5.26 -20.07 -9.38
C GLU A 6 -6.39 -19.18 -8.82
N ASN A 7 -6.06 -18.27 -7.90
CA ASN A 7 -6.97 -17.34 -7.25
C ASN A 7 -6.40 -15.92 -7.27
N VAL A 8 -7.27 -14.92 -7.10
CA VAL A 8 -6.83 -13.53 -6.89
C VAL A 8 -6.05 -13.45 -5.59
N VAL A 9 -4.75 -13.11 -5.67
CA VAL A 9 -3.91 -12.88 -4.50
C VAL A 9 -3.82 -11.37 -4.29
N PRO A 10 -4.28 -10.84 -3.14
CA PRO A 10 -4.11 -9.44 -2.82
C PRO A 10 -2.62 -9.16 -2.61
N TRP A 11 -2.02 -8.49 -3.59
CA TRP A 11 -0.59 -8.19 -3.61
C TRP A 11 -0.38 -6.70 -3.30
N GLY A 12 0.26 -6.42 -2.17
CA GLY A 12 0.62 -5.06 -1.76
C GLY A 12 1.94 -4.61 -2.38
N ARG A 13 2.13 -3.29 -2.45
CA ARG A 13 3.39 -2.67 -2.85
C ARG A 13 4.05 -2.00 -1.65
N SER A 14 5.38 -2.01 -1.63
CA SER A 14 6.17 -1.43 -0.55
C SER A 14 6.24 0.10 -0.64
N LEU A 15 6.74 0.75 0.42
CA LEU A 15 7.09 2.17 0.38
C LEU A 15 8.08 2.50 -0.73
N ALA A 16 9.12 1.67 -0.89
CA ALA A 16 10.11 1.87 -1.93
C ALA A 16 9.50 1.78 -3.35
N ASP A 17 8.49 0.93 -3.55
CA ASP A 17 7.78 0.87 -4.82
C ASP A 17 7.00 2.15 -5.08
N TYR A 18 6.28 2.67 -4.08
CA TYR A 18 5.50 3.91 -4.21
C TYR A 18 6.41 5.12 -4.46
N GLN A 19 7.54 5.24 -3.75
CA GLN A 19 8.53 6.29 -4.01
C GLN A 19 9.02 6.26 -5.47
N LYS A 20 9.29 5.07 -6.02
CA LYS A 20 9.73 4.93 -7.43
C LYS A 20 8.62 5.18 -8.44
N MET A 21 7.40 4.73 -8.15
CA MET A 21 6.25 4.84 -9.05
C MET A 21 5.79 6.29 -9.20
N PHE A 22 5.79 7.05 -8.10
CA PHE A 22 5.22 8.40 -8.05
C PHE A 22 6.28 9.49 -7.85
N ASN A 23 7.57 9.12 -7.75
CA ASN A 23 8.67 10.04 -7.47
C ASN A 23 8.46 10.85 -6.18
N LEU A 24 7.99 10.18 -5.12
CA LEU A 24 7.69 10.81 -3.83
C LEU A 24 8.99 11.18 -3.12
N SER A 25 9.10 12.45 -2.75
CA SER A 25 10.12 12.95 -1.83
C SER A 25 9.75 12.67 -0.37
N ASP A 26 10.71 12.84 0.54
CA ASP A 26 10.45 12.71 1.98
C ASP A 26 9.42 13.75 2.47
N ASP A 27 9.37 14.93 1.85
CA ASP A 27 8.39 15.98 2.15
C ASP A 27 6.97 15.57 1.70
N ASP A 28 6.84 14.90 0.55
CA ASP A 28 5.57 14.36 0.08
C ASP A 28 5.01 13.31 1.06
N LEU A 29 5.90 12.50 1.66
CA LEU A 29 5.54 11.48 2.66
C LEU A 29 5.00 12.07 3.97
N GLN A 30 5.24 13.36 4.25
CA GLN A 30 4.66 14.06 5.41
C GLN A 30 3.25 14.58 5.17
N SER A 31 2.75 14.52 3.93
CA SER A 31 1.40 14.96 3.59
C SER A 31 0.32 13.98 4.07
N SER A 32 -0.93 14.43 4.11
CA SER A 32 -2.07 13.54 4.31
C SER A 32 -2.30 12.68 3.06
N ILE A 33 -2.01 11.38 3.16
CA ILE A 33 -2.05 10.46 2.02
C ILE A 33 -3.25 9.50 2.14
N LEU A 34 -3.97 9.35 1.02
CA LEU A 34 -4.99 8.32 0.82
C LEU A 34 -4.45 7.25 -0.13
N ASP A 35 -4.29 6.03 0.37
CA ASP A 35 -3.87 4.84 -0.39
C ASP A 35 -5.11 4.05 -0.84
N CYS A 36 -5.55 4.30 -2.07
CA CYS A 36 -6.72 3.65 -2.67
C CYS A 36 -6.33 2.45 -3.53
N GLY A 37 -6.86 1.26 -3.23
CA GLY A 37 -6.57 0.06 -4.00
C GLY A 37 -5.19 -0.54 -3.72
N GLY A 38 -4.61 -0.25 -2.55
CA GLY A 38 -3.29 -0.73 -2.13
C GLY A 38 -3.27 -2.22 -1.72
N GLY A 39 -4.40 -2.91 -1.78
CA GLY A 39 -4.55 -4.28 -1.35
C GLY A 39 -4.27 -4.42 0.16
N PRO A 40 -3.34 -5.30 0.59
CA PRO A 40 -3.03 -5.54 2.01
C PRO A 40 -2.32 -4.38 2.73
N SER A 41 -2.29 -3.18 2.15
CA SER A 41 -1.79 -1.93 2.79
C SER A 41 -0.32 -1.96 3.22
N SER A 42 0.57 -2.64 2.49
CA SER A 42 1.99 -2.74 2.86
C SER A 42 2.66 -1.36 2.96
N PHE A 43 2.38 -0.45 2.02
CA PHE A 43 2.80 0.96 2.08
C PHE A 43 2.37 1.65 3.38
N ASN A 44 1.10 1.54 3.77
CA ASN A 44 0.59 2.13 5.01
C ASN A 44 1.29 1.55 6.24
N ALA A 45 1.48 0.23 6.29
CA ALA A 45 2.18 -0.42 7.39
C ALA A 45 3.63 0.11 7.55
N GLU A 46 4.34 0.35 6.45
CA GLU A 46 5.67 0.97 6.46
C GLU A 46 5.64 2.45 6.88
N MET A 47 4.70 3.22 6.34
CA MET A 47 4.52 4.64 6.67
C MET A 47 4.16 4.87 8.14
N THR A 48 3.28 4.02 8.70
CA THR A 48 2.90 4.05 10.10
C THR A 48 4.10 3.75 11.02
N ARG A 49 4.97 2.80 10.65
CA ARG A 49 6.23 2.54 11.38
C ARG A 49 7.17 3.74 11.39
N GLN A 50 7.12 4.58 10.36
CA GLN A 50 7.85 5.84 10.26
C GLN A 50 7.13 7.03 10.90
N LYS A 51 5.96 6.82 11.53
CA LYS A 51 5.11 7.83 12.15
C LYS A 51 4.45 8.82 11.17
N ASN A 52 4.38 8.45 9.89
CA ASN A 52 3.63 9.21 8.89
C ASN A 52 2.14 8.84 8.94
N GLN A 53 1.28 9.70 8.40
CA GLN A 53 -0.17 9.47 8.37
C GLN A 53 -0.64 9.04 6.98
N VAL A 54 -1.18 7.82 6.89
CA VAL A 54 -1.78 7.27 5.67
C VAL A 54 -3.12 6.62 6.02
N ILE A 55 -4.15 6.93 5.25
CA ILE A 55 -5.43 6.23 5.31
C ILE A 55 -5.48 5.28 4.11
N SER A 56 -5.70 3.98 4.35
CA SER A 56 -5.90 3.01 3.28
C SER A 56 -7.38 2.75 3.05
N CYS A 57 -7.78 2.65 1.78
CA CYS A 57 -9.13 2.32 1.36
C CYS A 57 -9.09 1.28 0.25
N ASP A 58 -9.68 0.11 0.52
CA ASP A 58 -9.75 -0.99 -0.45
C ASP A 58 -11.03 -1.81 -0.25
N PRO A 59 -11.76 -2.16 -1.32
CA PRO A 59 -12.90 -3.08 -1.22
C PRO A 59 -12.57 -4.42 -0.54
N ILE A 60 -11.31 -4.88 -0.60
CA ILE A 60 -10.93 -6.15 0.04
C ILE A 60 -11.08 -6.12 1.56
N TYR A 61 -11.05 -4.94 2.22
CA TYR A 61 -11.22 -4.86 3.68
C TYR A 61 -12.64 -5.24 4.13
N THR A 62 -13.61 -5.20 3.21
CA THR A 62 -14.97 -5.67 3.49
C THR A 62 -15.12 -7.17 3.20
N ALA A 63 -14.29 -7.72 2.31
CA ALA A 63 -14.39 -9.10 1.82
C ALA A 63 -13.46 -10.07 2.56
N VAL A 64 -12.35 -9.58 3.09
CA VAL A 64 -11.40 -10.30 3.92
C VAL A 64 -11.60 -9.80 5.35
N CYS A 65 -12.16 -10.64 6.23
CA CYS A 65 -12.09 -10.37 7.67
C CYS A 65 -10.61 -10.37 8.08
N ILE A 66 -10.01 -9.18 8.14
CA ILE A 66 -8.77 -8.91 8.88
C ILE A 66 -9.10 -8.71 10.36
#